data_AF-A0A031LJ01-F1
#
_entry.id   AF-A0A031LJ01-F1
#
_cell.length_a   1.000
_cell.length_b   1.000
_cell.length_c   1.000
_cell.angle_alpha   90.00
_cell.angle_beta   90.00
_cell.angle_gamma   90.00
#
_symmetry.space_group_name_H-M   'P 1'
#
loop_
_entity.id
_entity.type
_entity.pdbx_description
1 polymer ?
#
loop_
_entity_poly.entity_id
_entity_poly.type
_entity_poly.pdbx_seq_one_letter_code
_entity_poly.pdbx_strand_id
1 'polypeptide(L)'
;MSVGLVEIKEEKLDYGQDSNYGILLEPLLFLPESDKKKEAEVGVSKGLEDIEEILGLGIISQEKNNALSYHIEKFKSVVEKLGVGYNEGSKARRPLLYSIPPGIVIKVKNRRKAYGLLSDLGFGSALLVKI
;
A
#
# COMPACT_ATOMS: atom_id res chain seq x y z
N MET A 1 -13.99 -6.08 -31.55
CA MET A 1 -13.67 -5.57 -30.20
C MET A 1 -14.14 -6.61 -29.21
N SER A 2 -13.24 -7.32 -28.53
CA SER A 2 -13.62 -8.20 -27.42
C SER A 2 -13.78 -7.36 -26.16
N VAL A 3 -14.92 -7.47 -25.50
CA VAL A 3 -15.16 -6.85 -24.20
C VAL A 3 -14.78 -7.90 -23.15
N GLY A 4 -13.82 -7.58 -22.28
CA GLY A 4 -13.50 -8.42 -21.13
C GLY A 4 -14.59 -8.27 -20.08
N LEU A 5 -15.28 -9.36 -19.76
CA LEU A 5 -16.17 -9.42 -18.60
C LEU A 5 -15.33 -9.69 -17.36
N VAL A 6 -15.37 -8.76 -16.40
CA VAL A 6 -14.80 -8.97 -15.06
C VAL A 6 -15.88 -9.64 -14.21
N GLU A 7 -15.65 -10.89 -13.84
CA GLU A 7 -16.51 -11.61 -12.90
C GLU A 7 -16.12 -11.17 -11.47
N ILE A 8 -17.03 -10.47 -10.79
CA ILE A 8 -16.84 -10.06 -9.40
C ILE A 8 -17.35 -11.21 -8.53
N LYS A 9 -16.43 -12.02 -8.00
CA LYS A 9 -16.77 -12.99 -6.95
C LYS A 9 -16.73 -12.27 -5.60
N GLU A 10 -17.88 -12.16 -4.94
CA GLU A 10 -17.95 -11.74 -3.54
C GLU A 10 -17.46 -12.88 -2.64
N GLU A 11 -16.17 -12.86 -2.33
CA GLU A 11 -15.64 -13.67 -1.25
C GLU A 11 -15.57 -12.86 0.03
N LYS A 12 -16.01 -13.46 1.15
CA LYS A 12 -15.81 -12.87 2.47
C LYS A 12 -14.32 -12.91 2.79
N LEU A 13 -13.65 -11.77 2.62
CA LEU A 13 -12.35 -11.55 3.24
C LEU A 13 -12.54 -11.62 4.76
N ASP A 14 -11.75 -12.46 5.45
CA ASP A 14 -11.78 -12.53 6.90
C ASP A 14 -11.12 -11.26 7.46
N TYR A 15 -11.95 -10.25 7.71
CA TYR A 15 -11.55 -8.99 8.32
C TYR A 15 -11.27 -9.20 9.81
N GLY A 16 -10.11 -9.78 10.10
CA GLY A 16 -9.66 -9.95 11.48
C GLY A 16 -9.04 -8.67 12.01
N GLN A 17 -9.64 -8.08 13.04
CA GLN A 17 -9.01 -6.98 13.79
C GLN A 17 -7.67 -7.38 14.41
N ASP A 18 -7.38 -8.68 14.53
CA ASP A 18 -6.18 -9.25 15.18
C ASP A 18 -4.96 -9.44 14.27
N SER A 19 -5.03 -9.00 13.01
CA SER A 19 -3.91 -9.09 12.09
C SER A 19 -3.06 -7.81 12.07
N ASN A 20 -1.75 -7.96 11.90
CA ASN A 20 -0.81 -6.85 11.68
C ASN A 20 -0.50 -6.64 10.19
N TYR A 21 -1.35 -7.19 9.31
CA TYR A 21 -1.26 -6.99 7.87
C TYR A 21 -2.39 -6.09 7.37
N GLY A 22 -2.07 -5.23 6.39
CA GLY A 22 -3.04 -4.36 5.73
C GLY A 22 -2.80 -4.27 4.23
N ILE A 23 -3.88 -4.12 3.46
CA ILE A 23 -3.82 -3.84 2.03
C ILE A 23 -3.98 -2.33 1.85
N LEU A 24 -3.03 -1.69 1.17
CA LEU A 24 -3.11 -0.27 0.84
C LEU A 24 -4.29 0.00 -0.09
N LEU A 25 -5.18 0.89 0.32
CA LEU A 25 -6.30 1.39 -0.50
C LEU A 25 -5.91 2.67 -1.25
N GLU A 26 -5.02 3.46 -0.66
CA GLU A 26 -4.48 4.70 -1.22
C GLU A 26 -2.94 4.66 -1.23
N PRO A 27 -2.26 5.47 -2.07
CA PRO A 27 -0.81 5.52 -2.11
C PRO A 27 -0.22 5.83 -0.74
N LEU A 28 0.73 5.02 -0.28
CA LEU A 28 1.48 5.30 0.93
C LEU A 28 2.66 6.21 0.58
N LEU A 29 2.66 7.41 1.15
CA LEU A 29 3.66 8.44 0.86
C LEU A 29 4.80 8.43 1.87
N PHE A 30 6.03 8.58 1.38
CA PHE A 30 7.22 8.62 2.22
C PHE A 30 8.32 9.49 1.60
N LEU A 31 9.37 9.75 2.38
CA LEU A 31 10.60 10.40 1.94
C LEU A 31 11.79 9.47 2.25
N PRO A 32 12.59 9.08 1.24
CA PRO A 32 13.80 8.32 1.46
C PRO A 32 14.84 9.17 2.23
N GLU A 33 15.80 8.52 2.88
CA GLU A 33 16.87 9.21 3.63
C GLU A 33 17.75 10.07 2.72
N SER A 34 17.75 9.78 1.41
CA SER A 34 18.42 10.58 0.39
C SER A 34 17.78 10.39 -0.97
N ASP A 35 17.54 11.49 -1.69
CA ASP A 35 17.09 11.47 -3.09
C ASP A 35 18.05 10.76 -4.05
N LYS A 36 19.32 10.54 -3.64
CA LYS A 36 20.32 9.79 -4.42
C LYS A 36 20.17 8.28 -4.24
N LYS A 37 19.57 7.83 -3.14
CA LYS A 37 19.31 6.41 -2.91
C LYS A 37 18.04 6.03 -3.67
N LYS A 38 18.13 4.98 -4.48
CA LYS A 38 16.98 4.36 -5.17
C LYS A 38 16.20 3.41 -4.25
N GLU A 39 16.56 3.36 -2.97
CA GLU A 39 16.05 2.43 -1.98
C GLU A 39 15.70 3.25 -0.73
N ALA A 40 14.61 2.87 -0.07
CA ALA A 40 14.13 3.44 1.17
C ALA A 40 14.02 2.34 2.20
N GLU A 41 14.47 2.60 3.42
CA GLU A 41 14.50 1.60 4.48
C GLU A 41 13.23 1.67 5.34
N VAL A 42 12.51 0.55 5.39
CA VAL A 42 11.32 0.40 6.22
C VAL A 42 11.70 0.52 7.70
N GLY A 43 10.89 1.25 8.48
CA GLY A 43 11.17 1.53 9.89
C GLY A 43 12.13 2.69 10.14
N VAL A 44 12.79 3.24 9.11
CA VAL A 44 13.77 4.33 9.20
C VAL A 44 13.35 5.54 8.36
N SER A 45 13.00 5.33 7.10
CA SER A 45 12.57 6.38 6.18
C SER A 45 11.33 7.11 6.70
N LYS A 46 11.27 8.42 6.47
CA LYS A 46 10.16 9.25 6.95
C LYS A 46 8.87 8.88 6.23
N GLY A 47 7.84 8.48 6.97
CA GLY A 47 6.61 7.91 6.43
C GLY A 47 6.60 6.37 6.35
N LEU A 48 7.67 5.68 6.74
CA LEU A 48 7.74 4.22 6.83
C LEU A 48 8.04 3.71 8.24
N GLU A 49 8.00 4.57 9.25
CA GLU A 49 8.44 4.27 10.63
C GLU A 49 7.58 3.17 11.29
N ASP A 50 6.27 3.22 11.05
CA ASP A 50 5.28 2.26 11.57
C ASP A 50 5.11 1.02 10.67
N ILE A 51 5.83 0.95 9.54
CA ILE A 51 5.83 -0.20 8.65
C ILE A 51 6.97 -1.14 9.09
N GLU A 52 6.68 -2.45 9.12
CA GLU A 52 7.68 -3.49 9.35
C GLU A 52 8.16 -4.10 8.04
N GLU A 53 7.22 -4.32 7.11
CA GLU A 53 7.50 -5.01 5.87
C GLU A 53 6.54 -4.58 4.77
N ILE A 54 7.03 -4.57 3.53
CA ILE A 54 6.23 -4.34 2.33
C ILE A 54 6.21 -5.66 1.56
N LEU A 55 5.00 -6.12 1.27
CA LEU A 55 4.73 -7.42 0.70
C LEU A 55 3.91 -7.26 -0.58
N GLY A 56 4.28 -8.06 -1.57
CA GLY A 56 3.55 -8.18 -2.80
C GLY A 56 2.30 -9.02 -2.67
N LEU A 57 1.19 -8.54 -3.24
CA LEU A 57 0.02 -9.37 -3.45
C LEU A 57 0.22 -10.18 -4.74
N GLY A 58 0.69 -11.43 -4.61
CA GLY A 58 0.77 -12.40 -5.69
C GLY A 58 -0.50 -13.24 -5.71
N ILE A 59 -1.50 -12.86 -6.50
CA ILE A 59 -2.71 -13.69 -6.63
C ILE A 59 -2.35 -14.92 -7.47
N ILE A 60 -2.14 -16.06 -6.82
CA ILE A 60 -2.19 -17.38 -7.47
C ILE A 60 -3.47 -18.04 -7.01
N SER A 61 -4.54 -17.91 -7.78
CA SER A 61 -5.75 -18.69 -7.51
C SER A 61 -5.44 -20.16 -7.82
N GLN A 62 -5.23 -20.99 -6.80
CA GLN A 62 -5.46 -22.42 -6.94
C GLN A 62 -6.81 -22.74 -6.33
N GLU A 63 -7.79 -23.05 -7.17
CA GLU A 63 -9.02 -23.69 -6.72
C GLU A 63 -8.66 -25.09 -6.19
N LYS A 64 -8.42 -25.18 -4.89
CA LYS A 64 -8.55 -26.44 -4.15
C LYS A 64 -9.65 -26.25 -3.11
N ASN A 65 -10.77 -26.93 -3.33
CA ASN A 65 -11.91 -27.00 -2.41
C ASN A 65 -12.67 -25.67 -2.17
N ASN A 66 -12.91 -24.84 -3.19
CA ASN A 66 -13.66 -23.57 -3.06
C ASN A 66 -13.05 -22.55 -2.06
N ALA A 67 -11.76 -22.67 -1.74
CA ALA A 67 -11.05 -21.69 -0.92
C ALA A 67 -10.01 -20.98 -1.78
N LEU A 68 -10.11 -19.65 -1.88
CA LEU A 68 -9.10 -18.83 -2.54
C LEU A 68 -7.88 -18.71 -1.62
N SER A 69 -6.76 -19.28 -2.03
CA SER A 69 -5.48 -19.14 -1.34
C SER A 69 -4.69 -17.98 -1.94
N TYR A 70 -4.41 -16.94 -1.14
CA TYR A 70 -3.52 -15.85 -1.55
C TYR A 70 -2.08 -16.23 -1.23
N HIS A 71 -1.17 -16.12 -2.21
CA HIS A 71 0.26 -16.28 -1.95
C HIS A 71 0.90 -14.89 -1.78
N ILE A 72 1.59 -14.67 -0.67
CA ILE A 72 2.23 -13.39 -0.40
C ILE A 72 3.72 -13.56 -0.61
N GLU A 73 4.27 -12.78 -1.55
CA GLU A 73 5.68 -12.80 -1.85
C GLU A 73 6.35 -11.50 -1.46
N LYS A 74 7.58 -11.60 -0.98
CA LYS A 74 8.43 -10.43 -0.79
C LYS A 74 8.95 -10.01 -2.16
N PHE A 75 8.60 -8.82 -2.63
CA PHE A 75 9.24 -8.24 -3.81
C PHE A 75 9.76 -6.82 -3.55
N LYS A 76 10.77 -6.41 -4.32
CA LYS A 76 11.22 -5.02 -4.36
C LYS A 76 10.16 -4.17 -5.05
N SER A 77 9.40 -3.39 -4.28
CA SER A 77 8.40 -2.48 -4.83
C SER A 77 9.09 -1.39 -5.66
N VAL A 78 8.64 -1.18 -6.90
CA VAL A 78 9.07 -0.03 -7.70
C VAL A 78 8.27 1.17 -7.19
N VAL A 79 8.98 2.08 -6.53
CA VAL A 79 8.39 3.31 -5.97
C VAL A 79 8.51 4.45 -6.97
N GLU A 80 7.42 5.19 -7.17
CA GLU A 80 7.37 6.33 -8.08
C GLU A 80 7.17 7.65 -7.33
N LYS A 81 7.67 8.73 -7.93
CA LYS A 81 7.39 10.10 -7.45
C LYS A 81 5.98 10.49 -7.83
N LEU A 82 5.13 10.70 -6.82
CA LEU A 82 3.77 11.17 -6.97
C LEU A 82 3.69 12.67 -6.70
N GLY A 83 2.99 13.38 -7.60
CA GLY A 83 2.62 14.77 -7.35
C GLY A 83 1.36 14.85 -6.50
N VAL A 84 1.46 15.46 -5.32
CA VAL A 84 0.32 15.57 -4.37
C VAL A 84 -0.61 16.75 -4.69
N GLY A 85 -0.66 17.17 -5.95
CA GLY A 85 -1.55 18.21 -6.46
C GLY A 85 -0.96 19.63 -6.51
N TYR A 86 -1.84 20.61 -6.56
CA TYR A 86 -1.51 22.04 -6.69
C TYR A 86 -2.04 22.81 -5.47
N ASN A 87 -1.34 23.85 -5.07
CA ASN A 87 -1.77 24.75 -4.01
C ASN A 87 -2.37 26.01 -4.67
N GLU A 88 -3.69 26.14 -4.59
CA GLU A 88 -4.43 27.29 -5.13
C GLU A 88 -4.05 28.62 -4.47
N GLY A 89 -3.77 28.61 -3.16
CA GLY A 89 -3.41 29.82 -2.40
C GLY A 89 -2.06 30.39 -2.81
N SER A 90 -1.05 29.52 -2.98
CA SER A 90 0.29 29.92 -3.41
C SER A 90 0.51 29.85 -4.93
N LYS A 91 -0.50 29.42 -5.70
CA LYS A 91 -0.43 29.18 -7.14
C LYS A 91 0.83 28.38 -7.56
N ALA A 92 1.11 27.30 -6.85
CA ALA A 92 2.28 26.47 -7.10
C ALA A 92 1.98 24.97 -6.97
N ARG A 93 2.71 24.13 -7.71
CA ARG A 93 2.66 22.67 -7.53
C ARG A 93 3.16 22.30 -6.14
N ARG A 94 2.47 21.37 -5.49
CA ARG A 94 2.95 20.79 -4.23
C ARG A 94 4.16 19.89 -4.49
N PRO A 95 5.01 19.63 -3.48
CA PRO A 95 6.19 18.79 -3.63
C PRO A 95 5.86 17.39 -4.16
N LEU A 96 6.81 16.81 -4.90
CA LEU A 96 6.75 15.40 -5.26
C LEU A 96 7.19 14.56 -4.06
N LEU A 97 6.43 13.52 -3.74
CA LEU A 97 6.76 12.55 -2.69
C LEU A 97 6.93 11.17 -3.31
N TYR A 98 7.74 10.31 -2.69
CA TYR A 98 7.80 8.92 -3.12
C TYR A 98 6.57 8.19 -2.61
N SER A 99 6.08 7.23 -3.39
CA SER A 99 4.87 6.49 -3.08
C SER A 99 5.01 5.00 -3.32
N ILE A 100 4.42 4.23 -2.41
CA ILE A 100 4.05 2.84 -2.65
C ILE A 100 2.63 2.85 -3.23
N PRO A 101 2.39 2.19 -4.37
CA PRO A 101 1.06 2.18 -5.00
C PRO A 101 0.01 1.44 -4.15
N PRO A 102 -1.28 1.72 -4.37
CA PRO A 102 -2.36 0.96 -3.76
C PRO A 102 -2.36 -0.52 -4.22
N GLY A 103 -3.02 -1.38 -3.47
CA GLY A 103 -3.08 -2.83 -3.69
C GLY A 103 -1.89 -3.62 -3.13
N ILE A 104 -0.89 -2.94 -2.57
CA ILE A 104 0.27 -3.56 -1.92
C ILE A 104 -0.08 -3.96 -0.48
N VAL A 105 0.42 -5.10 -0.04
CA VAL A 105 0.28 -5.56 1.34
C VAL A 105 1.39 -4.97 2.18
N ILE A 106 1.07 -4.49 3.37
CA ILE A 106 2.03 -4.00 4.35
C ILE A 106 1.86 -4.77 5.65
N LYS A 107 2.98 -5.04 6.32
CA LYS A 107 3.00 -5.46 7.72
C LYS A 107 3.31 -4.25 8.58
N VAL A 108 2.54 -4.03 9.64
CA VAL A 108 2.57 -2.81 10.45
C VAL A 108 2.89 -3.11 11.91
N LYS A 109 3.62 -2.18 12.55
CA LYS A 109 3.95 -2.25 13.99
C LYS A 109 2.73 -1.96 14.85
N ASN A 110 1.99 -0.93 14.47
CA ASN A 110 0.87 -0.38 15.21
C ASN A 110 -0.37 -0.30 14.31
N ARG A 111 -1.53 -0.71 14.82
CA ARG A 111 -2.80 -0.68 14.06
C ARG A 111 -3.33 0.75 13.95
N ARG A 112 -3.50 1.22 12.71
CA ARG A 112 -4.02 2.55 12.36
C ARG A 112 -4.84 2.43 11.08
N LYS A 113 -5.69 3.42 10.83
CA LYS A 113 -6.50 3.49 9.60
C LYS A 113 -5.70 3.95 8.38
N ALA A 114 -4.60 4.66 8.60
CA ALA A 114 -3.74 5.21 7.57
C ALA A 114 -2.29 5.29 8.07
N TYR A 115 -1.35 5.20 7.13
CA TYR A 115 0.09 5.14 7.37
C TYR A 115 0.86 6.11 6.48
N GLY A 116 2.05 6.49 6.94
CA GLY A 116 2.96 7.35 6.21
C GLY A 116 2.59 8.82 6.21
N LEU A 117 3.21 9.56 5.28
CA LEU A 117 3.05 11.01 5.18
C LEU A 117 1.66 11.37 4.69
N LEU A 118 1.12 12.47 5.24
CA LEU A 118 -0.19 13.00 4.88
C LEU A 118 -1.34 12.01 5.14
N SER A 119 -1.16 11.08 6.09
CA SER A 119 -2.19 10.12 6.49
C SER A 119 -3.47 10.78 7.00
N ASP A 120 -3.37 11.95 7.63
CA ASP A 120 -4.53 12.76 8.03
C ASP A 120 -5.39 13.26 6.84
N LEU A 121 -4.82 13.27 5.63
CA LEU A 121 -5.50 13.63 4.39
C LEU A 121 -6.04 12.41 3.62
N GLY A 122 -5.92 11.21 4.18
CA GLY A 122 -6.42 9.96 3.60
C GLY A 122 -5.39 9.13 2.82
N PHE A 123 -4.16 9.64 2.64
CA PHE A 123 -3.07 8.87 2.02
C PHE A 123 -2.64 7.69 2.90
N GLY A 124 -2.16 6.63 2.25
CA GLY A 124 -1.72 5.40 2.91
C GLY A 124 -2.81 4.73 3.73
N SER A 125 -4.08 4.97 3.42
CA SER A 125 -5.19 4.26 4.04
C SER A 125 -5.06 2.77 3.76
N ALA A 126 -5.32 1.94 4.78
CA ALA A 126 -5.11 0.51 4.70
C ALA A 126 -6.29 -0.26 5.27
N LEU A 127 -6.70 -1.30 4.55
CA LEU A 127 -7.66 -2.28 5.02
C LEU A 127 -6.91 -3.39 5.75
N LEU A 128 -7.08 -3.49 7.06
CA LEU A 128 -6.47 -4.56 7.84
C LEU A 128 -7.15 -5.90 7.49
N VAL A 129 -6.33 -6.90 7.18
CA VAL A 129 -6.79 -8.22 6.72
C VAL A 129 -6.04 -9.32 7.46
N LYS A 130 -6.72 -10.43 7.74
CA LYS A 130 -6.07 -11.62 8.28
C LYS A 130 -5.52 -12.44 7.12
N ILE A 131 -4.25 -12.81 7.23
CA ILE A 131 -3.49 -13.58 6.24
C ILE A 131 -2.93 -14.80 6.96
#